data_AF-A0A7C1H3J6-F1
#
_entry.id   AF-A0A7C1H3J6-F1
#
_cell.length_a   1.000
_cell.length_b   1.000
_cell.length_c   1.000
_cell.angle_alpha   90.00
_cell.angle_beta   90.00
_cell.angle_gamma   90.00
#
_symmetry.space_group_name_H-M   'P 1'
#
loop_
_entity.id
_entity.type
_entity.pdbx_description
1 polymer ?
#
loop_
_entity_poly.entity_id
_entity_poly.type
_entity_poly.pdbx_seq_one_letter_code
_entity_poly.pdbx_strand_id
1 'polypeptide(L)'
;MLKAFNCDFHIHTCLSPCAELDMHPRAIVKKALEVKLDIIAICDHNSSENAPYVIKAAQGKNLKVFPGIEITTSEEAHIIAIFDSLSDQARMQK
;
A
#
# COMPACT_ATOMS: atom_id res chain seq x y z
N MET A 1 -28.59 -0.92 -5.43
CA MET A 1 -27.57 -1.99 -5.57
C MET A 1 -26.25 -1.47 -5.04
N LEU A 2 -25.51 -2.29 -4.30
CA LEU A 2 -24.14 -1.98 -3.87
C LEU A 2 -23.17 -2.18 -5.03
N LYS A 3 -22.11 -1.37 -5.09
CA LYS A 3 -21.05 -1.48 -6.10
C LYS A 3 -19.96 -2.43 -5.59
N ALA A 4 -19.52 -3.37 -6.44
CA ALA A 4 -18.38 -4.24 -6.16
C ALA A 4 -17.07 -3.56 -6.59
N PHE A 5 -15.98 -3.88 -5.87
CA PHE A 5 -14.63 -3.39 -6.15
C PHE A 5 -13.64 -4.56 -6.10
N ASN A 6 -12.70 -4.60 -7.04
CA ASN A 6 -11.55 -5.52 -7.00
C ASN A 6 -10.43 -4.87 -6.18
N CYS A 7 -9.98 -5.54 -5.12
CA CYS A 7 -9.06 -4.94 -4.16
C CYS A 7 -7.88 -5.85 -3.82
N ASP A 8 -6.73 -5.24 -3.54
CA ASP A 8 -5.59 -5.90 -2.90
C ASP A 8 -5.06 -5.01 -1.76
N PHE A 9 -5.19 -5.47 -0.53
CA PHE A 9 -4.87 -4.68 0.66
C PHE A 9 -3.54 -5.06 1.33
N HIS A 10 -2.72 -5.90 0.69
CA HIS A 10 -1.45 -6.33 1.25
C HIS A 10 -0.36 -6.32 0.17
N ILE A 11 0.04 -5.10 -0.23
CA ILE A 11 1.10 -4.90 -1.22
C ILE A 11 2.32 -4.28 -0.54
N HIS A 12 3.49 -4.85 -0.82
CA HIS A 12 4.79 -4.28 -0.45
C HIS A 12 5.38 -3.50 -1.62
N THR A 13 6.16 -2.48 -1.30
CA THR A 13 7.03 -1.79 -2.23
C THR A 13 8.46 -2.27 -2.06
N CYS A 14 9.35 -1.82 -2.95
CA CYS A 14 10.80 -2.02 -2.85
C CYS A 14 11.45 -1.52 -1.54
N LEU A 15 10.70 -0.86 -0.65
CA LEU A 15 11.16 -0.49 0.69
C LEU A 15 11.14 -1.68 1.66
N SER A 16 10.28 -2.65 1.43
CA SER A 16 10.22 -3.87 2.24
C SER A 16 11.39 -4.80 1.92
N PRO A 17 12.02 -5.43 2.94
CA PRO A 17 13.19 -6.29 2.74
C PRO A 17 12.92 -7.57 1.93
N CYS A 18 11.66 -7.99 1.85
CA CYS A 18 11.20 -9.15 1.09
C CYS A 18 10.78 -8.82 -0.36
N ALA A 19 10.84 -7.53 -0.74
CA ALA A 19 10.41 -7.07 -2.05
C ALA A 19 11.59 -6.78 -2.98
N GLU A 20 11.32 -6.81 -4.28
CA GLU A 20 12.31 -6.56 -5.32
C GLU A 20 12.38 -5.06 -5.68
N LEU A 21 13.51 -4.60 -6.23
CA LEU A 21 13.69 -3.19 -6.62
C LEU A 21 12.73 -2.73 -7.72
N ASP A 22 12.18 -3.66 -8.51
CA ASP A 22 11.18 -3.37 -9.53
C ASP A 22 9.79 -3.06 -8.94
N MET A 23 9.56 -3.37 -7.65
CA MET A 23 8.33 -3.03 -6.90
C MET A 23 8.30 -1.55 -6.47
N HIS A 24 8.80 -0.66 -7.33
CA HIS A 24 8.77 0.77 -7.09
C HIS A 24 7.38 1.37 -7.39
N PRO A 25 7.04 2.56 -6.86
CA PRO A 25 5.66 3.09 -6.88
C PRO A 25 4.95 3.10 -8.25
N ARG A 26 5.64 3.51 -9.31
CA ARG A 26 5.06 3.54 -10.67
C ARG A 26 4.75 2.15 -11.22
N ALA A 27 5.57 1.14 -10.91
CA ALA A 27 5.39 -0.23 -11.40
C ALA A 27 4.17 -0.87 -10.73
N ILE A 28 4.02 -0.69 -9.41
CA ILE A 28 2.84 -1.16 -8.65
C ILE A 28 1.56 -0.59 -9.24
N VAL A 29 1.48 0.74 -9.43
CA VAL A 29 0.29 1.38 -10.01
C VAL A 29 -0.01 0.88 -11.42
N LYS A 30 1.03 0.71 -12.26
CA LYS A 30 0.88 0.16 -13.61
C LYS A 30 0.29 -1.25 -13.55
N LYS A 31 0.85 -2.12 -12.70
CA LYS A 31 0.41 -3.51 -12.57
C LYS A 31 -1.03 -3.59 -12.04
N ALA A 32 -1.37 -2.82 -11.00
CA ALA A 32 -2.71 -2.79 -10.43
C ALA A 32 -3.78 -2.42 -11.48
N LEU A 33 -3.47 -1.45 -12.35
CA LEU A 33 -4.36 -1.08 -13.47
C LEU A 33 -4.45 -2.16 -14.54
N GLU A 34 -3.32 -2.80 -14.90
CA GLU A 34 -3.30 -3.92 -15.86
C GLU A 34 -4.17 -5.10 -15.40
N VAL A 35 -4.17 -5.39 -14.09
CA VAL A 35 -4.98 -6.46 -13.50
C VAL A 35 -6.37 -5.98 -13.06
N LYS A 36 -6.75 -4.73 -13.36
CA LYS A 36 -8.08 -4.15 -13.10
C LYS A 36 -8.48 -4.12 -11.62
N LEU A 37 -7.52 -3.82 -10.74
CA LEU A 37 -7.82 -3.46 -9.35
C LEU A 37 -8.40 -2.04 -9.30
N ASP A 38 -9.43 -1.87 -8.49
CA ASP A 38 -10.05 -0.58 -8.21
C ASP A 38 -9.40 0.10 -7.00
N ILE A 39 -8.96 -0.70 -6.02
CA ILE A 39 -8.41 -0.23 -4.75
C ILE A 39 -7.19 -1.07 -4.35
N ILE A 40 -6.13 -0.41 -3.90
CA ILE A 40 -4.99 -1.09 -3.26
C ILE A 40 -4.63 -0.45 -1.92
N ALA A 41 -3.93 -1.19 -1.05
CA ALA A 41 -3.22 -0.63 0.09
C ALA A 41 -1.73 -0.98 0.05
N ILE A 42 -0.89 -0.02 0.41
CA ILE A 42 0.56 -0.20 0.52
C ILE A 42 0.90 -0.43 1.97
N CYS A 43 1.47 -1.59 2.27
CA CYS A 43 1.66 -2.13 3.61
C CYS A 43 3.11 -2.59 3.79
N ASP A 44 4.09 -1.69 3.59
CA ASP A 44 5.49 -2.02 3.81
C ASP A 44 5.76 -2.44 5.27
N HIS A 45 6.76 -3.30 5.48
CA HIS A 45 7.13 -3.76 6.81
C HIS A 45 7.55 -2.60 7.72
N ASN A 46 6.71 -2.32 8.73
CA ASN A 46 6.90 -1.30 9.76
C ASN A 46 7.26 0.10 9.23
N SER A 47 6.97 0.40 7.96
CA SER A 47 7.31 1.67 7.32
C SER A 47 6.15 2.24 6.52
N SER A 48 6.04 3.57 6.54
CA SER A 48 5.06 4.37 5.79
C SER A 48 5.66 5.12 4.61
N GLU A 49 6.99 5.07 4.43
CA GLU A 49 7.70 6.08 3.63
C GLU A 49 7.42 6.00 2.13
N ASN A 50 7.04 4.83 1.61
CA ASN A 50 6.75 4.68 0.18
C ASN A 50 5.26 4.85 -0.18
N ALA A 51 4.33 4.73 0.77
CA ALA A 51 2.90 4.90 0.52
C ALA A 51 2.55 6.28 -0.10
N PRO A 52 3.10 7.44 0.35
CA PRO A 52 2.86 8.73 -0.27
C PRO A 52 3.21 8.77 -1.76
N TYR A 53 4.28 8.07 -2.16
CA TYR A 53 4.74 8.06 -3.55
C TYR A 53 3.91 7.15 -4.44
N VAL A 54 3.36 6.06 -3.91
CA VAL A 54 2.37 5.25 -4.65
C VAL A 54 1.07 6.02 -4.84
N ILE A 55 0.57 6.69 -3.79
CA ILE A 55 -0.61 7.57 -3.88
C ILE A 55 -0.37 8.65 -4.94
N LYS A 56 0.79 9.31 -4.91
CA LYS A 56 1.18 10.30 -5.92
C LYS A 56 1.23 9.70 -7.33
N ALA A 57 1.77 8.49 -7.48
CA ALA A 57 1.83 7.81 -8.78
C ALA A 57 0.44 7.39 -9.29
N ALA A 58 -0.56 7.20 -8.42
CA ALA A 58 -1.94 6.89 -8.79
C ALA A 58 -2.80 8.13 -9.12
N GLN A 59 -2.32 9.35 -8.84
CA GLN A 59 -3.08 10.58 -9.10
C GLN A 59 -3.54 10.66 -10.56
N GLY A 60 -4.82 10.97 -10.76
CA GLY A 60 -5.44 11.08 -12.09
C GLY A 60 -5.76 9.74 -12.76
N LYS A 61 -5.56 8.60 -12.09
CA LYS A 61 -5.89 7.26 -12.61
C LYS A 61 -7.10 6.68 -11.89
N ASN A 62 -7.76 5.71 -12.50
CA ASN A 62 -8.87 4.99 -11.90
C ASN A 62 -8.37 3.90 -10.93
N LEU A 63 -7.62 4.31 -9.90
CA LEU A 63 -7.09 3.44 -8.85
C LEU A 63 -7.06 4.22 -7.54
N LYS A 64 -7.77 3.74 -6.52
CA LYS A 64 -7.66 4.27 -5.15
C LYS A 64 -6.50 3.57 -4.46
N VAL A 65 -5.66 4.35 -3.78
CA VAL A 65 -4.57 3.84 -2.94
C VAL A 65 -4.84 4.26 -1.51
N PHE A 66 -4.90 3.30 -0.59
CA PHE A 66 -4.93 3.53 0.83
C PHE A 66 -3.52 3.45 1.43
N PRO A 67 -3.19 4.33 2.38
CA PRO A 67 -2.01 4.17 3.21
C PRO A 67 -2.19 3.00 4.18
N GLY A 68 -1.19 2.14 4.30
CA GLY A 68 -1.18 1.03 5.24
C GLY A 68 0.23 0.71 5.76
N ILE A 69 0.33 -0.19 6.75
CA ILE A 69 1.60 -0.71 7.26
C ILE A 69 1.37 -2.18 7.59
N GLU A 70 2.31 -3.06 7.22
CA GLU A 70 2.40 -4.37 7.84
C GLU A 70 3.24 -4.25 9.10
N ILE A 71 2.56 -4.29 10.25
CA ILE A 71 3.18 -4.17 11.56
C ILE A 71 3.62 -5.56 11.99
N THR A 72 4.93 -5.73 12.16
CA THR A 72 5.50 -6.91 12.82
C THR A 72 5.61 -6.63 14.31
N THR A 73 4.97 -7.45 15.15
CA THR A 73 5.07 -7.34 16.62
C THR A 73 6.36 -7.98 17.13
N SER A 74 6.68 -7.78 18.42
CA SER A 74 7.80 -8.44 19.10
C SER A 74 7.70 -9.96 19.14
N GLU A 75 6.50 -10.50 18.98
CA GLU A 75 6.19 -11.94 18.92
C GLU A 75 6.16 -12.47 17.48
N GLU A 76 6.58 -11.65 16.49
CA GLU A 76 6.55 -11.96 15.06
C GLU A 76 5.13 -12.18 14.50
N ALA A 77 4.11 -11.60 15.14
CA ALA A 77 2.78 -11.55 14.55
C ALA A 77 2.71 -10.41 13.53
N HIS A 78 2.12 -10.68 12.37
CA HIS A 78 1.97 -9.70 11.29
C HIS A 78 0.55 -9.15 11.26
N ILE A 79 0.41 -7.82 11.30
CA ILE A 79 -0.88 -7.13 11.35
C ILE A 79 -0.94 -6.10 10.23
N ILE A 80 -1.99 -6.18 9.40
CA ILE A 80 -2.27 -5.16 8.39
C ILE A 80 -3.09 -4.04 9.02
N ALA A 81 -2.51 -2.84 9.07
CA ALA A 81 -3.20 -1.62 9.46
C ALA A 81 -3.42 -0.75 8.22
N ILE A 82 -4.66 -0.32 7.98
CA ILE A 82 -5.04 0.58 6.88
C ILE A 82 -5.58 1.87 7.49
N PHE A 83 -5.20 3.01 6.94
CA PHE A 83 -5.47 4.33 7.50
C PHE A 83 -6.26 5.21 6.53
N ASP A 84 -7.04 6.14 7.07
CA ASP A 84 -7.76 7.14 6.28
C ASP A 84 -6.81 8.23 5.74
N SER A 85 -5.70 8.49 6.44
CA SER A 85 -4.76 9.56 6.12
C SER A 85 -3.30 9.13 6.26
N LEU A 86 -2.43 9.76 5.47
CA LEU A 86 -0.98 9.62 5.60
C LEU A 86 -0.47 10.08 6.98
N SER A 87 -1.13 11.07 7.59
CA SER A 87 -0.78 11.54 8.93
C SER A 87 -1.05 10.50 10.02
N ASP A 88 -2.15 9.75 9.92
CA ASP A 88 -2.45 8.70 10.89
C ASP A 88 -1.54 7.48 10.70
N GLN A 89 -1.24 7.13 9.44
CA GLN A 89 -0.26 6.10 9.11
C GLN A 89 1.12 6.44 9.68
N ALA A 90 1.61 7.67 9.45
CA ALA A 90 2.93 8.09 9.90
C ALA A 90 3.10 8.07 11.43
N ARG A 91 2.02 8.25 12.20
CA ARG A 91 2.04 8.13 13.67
C ARG A 91 2.28 6.71 14.16
N MET A 92 2.02 5.71 13.32
CA MET A 92 2.23 4.30 13.64
C MET A 92 3.68 3.86 13.42
N GLN A 93 4.39 4.51 12.49
CA GLN A 93 5.81 4.28 12.26
C GLN A 93 6.62 4.86 13.44
N LYS A 94 7.28 3.98 14.21
CA LYS A 94 8.13 4.34 15.36
C LYS A 94 9.58 3.96 15.10
#